data_AF-A0A2E1LNI4-F1
#
_entry.id   AF-A0A2E1LNI4-F1
#
_cell.length_a   1.000
_cell.length_b   1.000
_cell.length_c   1.000
_cell.angle_alpha   90.00
_cell.angle_beta   90.00
_cell.angle_gamma   90.00
#
_symmetry.space_group_name_H-M   'P 1'
#
loop_
_entity.id
_entity.type
_entity.pdbx_description
1 polymer ?
#
loop_
_entity_poly.entity_id
_entity_poly.type
_entity_poly.pdbx_seq_one_letter_code
_entity_poly.pdbx_strand_id
1 'polypeptide(L)'
;MEDFFFERYETTFPGKTKFIILNAIFFSLGHIIYLNPIVISFTFIGGLIFAWNYYEHRSTFWVTLEHAVYGNIVFTSGLGVYFYHGTLQ
;
A
#
# COMPACT_ATOMS: atom_id res chain seq x y z
N MET A 1 -6.71 -6.45 -0.55
CA MET A 1 -7.54 -5.23 -0.73
C MET A 1 -7.52 -4.78 -2.18
N GLU A 2 -6.37 -4.89 -2.86
CA GLU A 2 -6.21 -4.39 -4.23
C GLU A 2 -7.11 -5.08 -5.26
N ASP A 3 -7.26 -6.42 -5.20
CA ASP A 3 -8.10 -7.21 -6.12
C ASP A 3 -9.52 -6.64 -6.27
N PHE A 4 -10.19 -6.45 -5.14
CA PHE A 4 -11.55 -5.94 -5.08
C PHE A 4 -11.66 -4.52 -5.62
N PHE A 5 -10.66 -3.67 -5.35
CA PHE A 5 -10.67 -2.29 -5.84
C PHE A 5 -10.50 -2.25 -7.36
N PHE A 6 -9.55 -3.03 -7.91
CA PHE A 6 -9.34 -3.15 -9.35
C PHE A 6 -10.56 -3.74 -10.06
N GLU A 7 -11.07 -4.88 -9.61
CA GLU A 7 -12.23 -5.54 -10.24
C GLU A 7 -13.48 -4.64 -10.25
N ARG A 8 -13.69 -3.85 -9.19
CA ARG A 8 -14.89 -3.02 -9.02
C ARG A 8 -14.84 -1.70 -9.79
N TYR A 9 -13.66 -1.06 -9.87
CA TYR A 9 -13.54 0.34 -10.31
C TYR A 9 -12.70 0.52 -11.58
N GLU A 10 -11.98 -0.49 -12.05
CA GLU A 10 -11.15 -0.40 -13.25
C GLU A 10 -11.94 0.01 -14.50
N THR A 11 -13.14 -0.54 -14.68
CA THR A 11 -14.00 -0.25 -15.85
C THR A 11 -14.66 1.13 -15.78
N THR A 12 -14.71 1.75 -14.60
CA THR A 12 -15.37 3.05 -14.38
C THR A 12 -14.40 4.22 -14.49
N PHE A 13 -13.09 3.99 -14.34
CA PHE A 13 -12.08 5.03 -14.33
C PHE A 13 -11.25 5.10 -15.63
N PRO A 14 -11.38 6.18 -16.43
CA PRO A 14 -10.52 6.39 -17.59
C PRO A 14 -9.14 6.90 -17.13
N GLY A 15 -8.20 5.97 -16.95
CA GLY A 15 -6.77 6.27 -16.82
C GLY A 15 -6.01 5.45 -15.78
N LYS A 16 -5.10 4.59 -16.27
CA LYS A 16 -4.21 3.72 -15.46
C LYS A 16 -3.52 4.48 -14.32
N THR A 17 -2.88 5.61 -14.60
CA THR A 17 -2.11 6.36 -13.59
C THR A 17 -2.99 6.94 -12.48
N LYS A 18 -4.15 7.51 -12.84
CA LYS A 18 -5.09 8.05 -11.85
C LYS A 18 -5.65 6.95 -10.96
N PHE A 19 -5.92 5.78 -11.55
CA PHE A 19 -6.42 4.61 -10.84
C PHE A 19 -5.39 4.07 -9.83
N ILE A 20 -4.12 3.94 -10.24
CA ILE A 20 -3.02 3.53 -9.38
C ILE A 20 -2.83 4.50 -8.21
N ILE A 21 -2.83 5.81 -8.48
CA ILE A 21 -2.70 6.83 -7.43
C ILE A 21 -3.87 6.74 -6.45
N LEU A 22 -5.10 6.60 -6.95
CA LEU A 22 -6.29 6.50 -6.11
C LEU A 22 -6.24 5.26 -5.20
N ASN A 23 -5.83 4.11 -5.75
CA ASN A 23 -5.64 2.89 -4.97
C ASN A 23 -4.59 3.10 -3.86
N ALA A 24 -3.44 3.68 -4.19
CA ALA A 24 -2.39 3.97 -3.22
C ALA A 24 -2.85 4.93 -2.10
N ILE A 25 -3.71 5.91 -2.41
CA ILE A 25 -4.33 6.78 -1.40
C ILE A 25 -5.22 5.95 -0.46
N PHE A 26 -6.10 5.09 -0.99
CA PHE A 26 -6.95 4.25 -0.16
C PHE A 26 -6.14 3.27 0.70
N PHE A 27 -5.05 2.72 0.14
CA PHE A 27 -4.14 1.85 0.87
C PHE A 27 -3.44 2.57 2.02
N SER A 28 -2.93 3.79 1.81
CA SER A 28 -2.29 4.58 2.86
C SER A 28 -3.28 5.08 3.91
N LEU A 29 -4.53 5.39 3.53
CA LEU A 29 -5.60 5.71 4.46
C LEU A 29 -5.94 4.54 5.39
N GLY A 30 -5.81 3.29 4.94
CA GLY A 30 -5.93 2.11 5.82
C GLY A 30 -4.90 2.10 6.96
N HIS A 31 -3.78 2.80 6.78
CA HIS A 31 -2.70 2.92 7.75
C HIS A 31 -2.78 4.21 8.59
N ILE A 32 -3.88 4.97 8.47
CA ILE A 32 -4.09 6.18 9.29
C ILE A 32 -4.17 5.86 10.80
N ILE A 33 -4.47 4.62 11.16
CA ILE A 33 -4.51 4.13 12.54
C ILE A 33 -3.18 4.31 13.29
N TYR A 34 -2.06 4.34 12.55
CA TYR A 34 -0.74 4.57 13.14
C TYR A 34 -0.50 6.05 13.51
N LEU A 35 -1.38 6.97 13.07
CA LEU A 35 -1.33 8.43 13.30
C LEU A 35 0.04 9.07 13.03
N ASN A 36 0.87 8.40 12.23
CA ASN A 36 2.23 8.80 11.95
C ASN A 36 2.35 9.16 10.45
N PRO A 37 2.66 10.42 10.11
CA PRO A 37 2.79 10.86 8.72
C PRO A 37 3.89 10.12 7.97
N ILE A 38 4.92 9.63 8.67
CA ILE A 38 5.98 8.80 8.07
C ILE A 38 5.39 7.48 7.59
N VAL A 39 4.58 6.81 8.41
CA VAL A 39 3.91 5.55 8.05
C VAL A 39 2.98 5.75 6.86
N ILE A 40 2.21 6.84 6.84
CA ILE A 40 1.32 7.18 5.71
C ILE A 40 2.15 7.40 4.42
N SER A 41 3.30 8.07 4.52
CA SER A 41 4.17 8.31 3.35
C SER A 41 4.79 7.02 2.82
N PHE A 42 5.32 6.17 3.70
CA PHE A 42 5.89 4.87 3.33
C PHE A 42 4.84 3.93 2.72
N THR A 43 3.66 3.86 3.33
CA THR A 43 2.55 3.01 2.85
C THR A 43 1.96 3.53 1.56
N PHE A 44 1.96 4.85 1.32
CA PHE A 44 1.58 5.42 0.04
C PHE A 44 2.56 5.03 -1.08
N ILE A 45 3.88 5.14 -0.84
CA ILE A 45 4.90 4.72 -1.81
C ILE A 45 4.81 3.21 -2.08
N GLY A 46 4.66 2.40 -1.03
CA GLY A 46 4.44 0.96 -1.16
C GLY A 46 3.18 0.64 -1.96
N GLY A 47 2.06 1.30 -1.65
CA GLY A 47 0.79 1.17 -2.37
C GLY A 47 0.88 1.53 -3.85
N LEU A 48 1.72 2.49 -4.24
CA LEU A 48 1.97 2.79 -5.66
C LEU A 48 2.68 1.63 -6.36
N ILE A 49 3.66 1.00 -5.72
CA ILE A 49 4.39 -0.16 -6.26
C ILE A 49 3.44 -1.35 -6.38
N PHE A 50 2.66 -1.63 -5.33
CA PHE A 50 1.67 -2.71 -5.31
C PHE A 50 0.62 -2.55 -6.40
N ALA A 51 0.01 -1.38 -6.52
CA ALA A 51 -1.01 -1.11 -7.52
C ALA A 51 -0.45 -1.14 -8.95
N TRP A 52 0.81 -0.75 -9.15
CA TRP A 52 1.48 -0.91 -10.44
C TRP A 52 1.70 -2.38 -10.80
N ASN A 53 2.28 -3.16 -9.89
CA ASN A 53 2.58 -4.57 -10.14
C ASN A 53 1.31 -5.42 -10.24
N TYR A 54 0.28 -5.09 -9.46
CA TYR A 54 -1.03 -5.70 -9.59
C TYR A 54 -1.64 -5.42 -10.97
N TYR A 55 -1.53 -4.20 -11.49
CA TYR A 55 -2.06 -3.90 -12.83
C TYR A 55 -1.38 -4.73 -13.93
N GLU A 56 -0.05 -4.91 -13.85
CA GLU A 56 0.72 -5.67 -14.84
C GLU A 56 0.49 -7.19 -14.72
N HIS A 57 0.44 -7.74 -13.50
CA HIS A 57 0.43 -9.19 -13.28
C HIS A 57 -0.95 -9.75 -12.91
N ARG A 58 -1.92 -8.89 -12.58
CA ARG A 58 -3.28 -9.26 -12.13
C ARG A 58 -3.31 -10.33 -11.05
N SER A 59 -2.36 -10.25 -10.13
CA SER A 59 -2.13 -11.29 -9.13
C SER A 59 -1.94 -10.69 -7.75
N THR A 60 -2.85 -11.01 -6.86
CA THR A 60 -2.76 -10.68 -5.43
C THR A 60 -1.62 -11.40 -4.72
N PHE A 61 -1.19 -12.54 -5.24
CA PHE A 61 -0.06 -13.29 -4.67
C PHE A 61 1.23 -12.47 -4.74
N TRP A 62 1.53 -11.88 -5.91
CA TRP A 62 2.71 -11.03 -6.09
C TRP A 62 2.67 -9.80 -5.18
N VAL A 63 1.53 -9.12 -5.10
CA VAL A 63 1.34 -7.98 -4.19
C VAL A 63 1.56 -8.38 -2.72
N THR A 64 1.04 -9.54 -2.31
CA THR A 64 1.19 -10.02 -0.93
C THR A 64 2.63 -10.37 -0.62
N LEU A 65 3.33 -10.98 -1.58
CA LEU A 65 4.76 -11.28 -1.46
C LEU A 65 5.58 -10.01 -1.34
N GLU A 66 5.34 -9.02 -2.20
CA GLU A 66 6.01 -7.71 -2.14
C GLU A 66 5.73 -7.00 -0.82
N HIS A 67 4.47 -7.01 -0.36
CA HIS A 67 4.11 -6.45 0.93
C HIS A 67 4.86 -7.12 2.08
N ALA A 68 4.97 -8.45 2.07
CA ALA A 68 5.74 -9.19 3.07
C ALA A 68 7.23 -8.83 2.99
N VAL A 69 7.84 -8.78 1.80
CA VAL A 69 9.26 -8.46 1.64
C VAL A 69 9.56 -7.03 2.08
N TYR A 70 8.82 -6.04 1.57
CA TYR A 70 9.03 -4.64 1.95
C TYR A 70 8.71 -4.39 3.42
N GLY A 71 7.66 -5.03 3.95
CA GLY A 71 7.36 -5.00 5.37
C GLY A 71 8.52 -5.54 6.20
N ASN A 72 9.04 -6.73 5.86
CA ASN A 72 10.19 -7.29 6.55
C ASN A 72 11.42 -6.37 6.46
N ILE A 73 11.72 -5.77 5.30
CA ILE A 73 12.83 -4.81 5.18
C ILE A 73 12.63 -3.62 6.12
N VAL A 74 11.43 -3.05 6.19
CA VAL A 74 11.12 -1.92 7.08
C VAL A 74 11.27 -2.32 8.56
N PHE A 75 10.76 -3.49 8.95
CA PHE A 75 10.83 -3.95 10.34
C PHE A 75 12.23 -4.42 10.75
N THR A 76 13.00 -5.02 9.84
CA THR A 76 14.36 -5.50 10.12
C THR A 76 15.41 -4.39 10.06
N SER A 77 15.20 -3.34 9.27
CA SER A 77 16.09 -2.17 9.20
C SER A 77 15.95 -1.21 10.38
N GLY A 78 15.02 -1.48 11.31
CA GLY A 78 14.75 -0.63 12.49
C GLY A 78 13.76 0.51 12.22
N LEU A 79 13.33 0.72 10.97
CA LEU A 79 12.27 1.68 10.62
C LEU A 79 10.89 1.26 11.15
N GLY A 80 10.72 -0.01 11.53
CA GLY A 80 9.54 -0.50 12.23
C GLY A 80 9.17 0.30 13.47
N VAL A 81 10.11 0.98 14.12
CA VAL A 81 9.85 1.85 15.29
C VAL A 81 8.78 2.91 15.02
N TYR A 82 8.68 3.43 13.79
CA TYR A 82 7.67 4.40 13.41
C TYR A 82 6.25 3.82 13.34
N PHE A 83 6.14 2.49 13.18
CA PHE A 83 4.89 1.74 13.17
C PHE A 83 4.44 1.34 14.59
N TYR A 84 5.32 1.40 15.60
CA TYR A 84 4.99 1.10 17.00
C TYR A 84 4.55 2.34 17.81
N HIS A 85 4.75 3.56 17.31
CA HIS A 85 4.52 4.80 18.07
C HIS A 85 3.05 5.07 18.47
N GLY A 86 2.07 4.30 17.97
CA GLY A 86 0.68 4.37 18.43
C GLY A 86 0.42 3.68 19.78
N THR A 87 1.37 2.91 20.31
CA THR A 87 1.22 2.12 21.55
C THR A 87 2.14 2.57 22.70
N LEU A 88 2.97 3.59 22.50
CA LEU A 88 3.83 4.17 23.55
C LEU A 88 3.32 5.57 23.93
N GLN A 89 2.20 5.60 24.65
CA GLN A 89 1.85 6.67 25.59
C GLN A 89 1.43 6.05 26.91
#